data_AF-A0A1Q6LTM1-F1
#
_entry.id   AF-A0A1Q6LTM1-F1
#
_cell.length_a   1.000
_cell.length_b   1.000
_cell.length_c   1.000
_cell.angle_alpha   90.00
_cell.angle_beta   90.00
_cell.angle_gamma   90.00
#
_symmetry.space_group_name_H-M   'P 1'
#
loop_
_entity.id
_entity.type
_entity.pdbx_description
1 polymer ?
#
loop_
_entity_poly.entity_id
_entity_poly.type
_entity_poly.pdbx_seq_one_letter_code
_entity_poly.pdbx_strand_id
1 'polypeptide(L)'
;MREKYLSFFESKGHLRLPSFSLVPQGDNSLLLINSGMAPMKKYFTGEVTPPRTRVTTCQKCIRTPDIEQVGKTDRHGTFFEMLGNFSFGDYFKKEATAWAWEFCTKVLEMPEDKLYVTIYQDDDEAFEIWTKQNGVDPSHIVRLGKEDNFWEHGSGPCGPCSEIYFDRGEKYGCGSPDCGPGCECDRYVEFWNNVFSQFNNDGNGNYTELKQKNIDTGMGLERLACILQKGCVPARHYRPCALRHLYDWRRRNSV
;
A
#
# COMPACT_ATOMS: atom_id res chain seq x y z
N MET A 1 -0.88 14.96 5.69
CA MET A 1 -0.81 13.49 5.55
C MET A 1 0.34 13.14 4.63
N ARG A 2 0.29 13.52 3.34
CA ARG A 2 1.42 13.40 2.39
C ARG A 2 2.76 13.87 2.99
N GLU A 3 2.81 15.13 3.44
CA GLU A 3 4.06 15.68 3.99
C GLU A 3 4.52 14.94 5.25
N LYS A 4 3.60 14.64 6.18
CA LYS A 4 3.93 13.86 7.39
C LYS A 4 4.60 12.52 7.06
N TYR A 5 4.10 11.81 6.05
CA TYR A 5 4.67 10.54 5.60
C TYR A 5 6.09 10.72 5.03
N LEU A 6 6.25 11.68 4.10
CA LEU A 6 7.53 11.92 3.45
C LEU A 6 8.59 12.36 4.46
N SER A 7 8.26 13.32 5.34
CA SER A 7 9.17 13.78 6.39
C SER A 7 9.51 12.67 7.40
N PHE A 8 8.56 11.78 7.71
CA PHE A 8 8.83 10.62 8.58
C PHE A 8 9.91 9.71 7.97
N PHE A 9 9.78 9.33 6.70
CA PHE A 9 10.79 8.48 6.06
C PHE A 9 12.10 9.22 5.77
N GLU A 10 12.08 10.52 5.48
CA GLU A 10 13.30 11.34 5.44
C GLU A 10 14.06 11.28 6.77
N SER A 11 13.35 11.30 7.92
CA SER A 11 13.98 11.13 9.24
C SER A 11 14.60 9.75 9.48
N LYS A 12 14.18 8.72 8.73
CA LYS A 12 14.76 7.35 8.75
C LYS A 12 15.86 7.16 7.70
N GLY A 13 16.27 8.24 7.03
CA GLY A 13 17.37 8.27 6.07
C GLY A 13 16.97 7.98 4.63
N HIS A 14 15.68 7.96 4.30
CA HIS A 14 15.24 7.81 2.91
C HIS A 14 15.46 9.11 2.13
N LEU A 15 15.89 8.98 0.88
CA LEU A 15 15.90 10.10 -0.07
C LEU A 15 14.48 10.31 -0.61
N ARG A 16 13.93 11.50 -0.41
CA ARG A 16 12.67 11.89 -1.03
C ARG A 16 12.88 12.16 -2.52
N LEU A 17 12.22 11.39 -3.37
CA LEU A 17 12.16 11.65 -4.81
C LEU A 17 10.80 12.24 -5.20
N PRO A 18 10.75 13.09 -6.25
CA PRO A 18 9.48 13.54 -6.81
C PRO A 18 8.71 12.37 -7.42
N SER A 19 7.39 12.53 -7.55
CA SER A 19 6.58 11.61 -8.36
C SER A 19 7.07 11.58 -9.80
N PHE A 20 7.26 10.39 -10.33
CA PHE A 20 7.59 10.14 -11.74
C PHE A 20 6.38 10.41 -12.65
N SER A 21 6.66 10.53 -13.96
CA SER A 21 5.63 10.66 -14.98
C SER A 21 4.64 9.49 -14.95
N LEU A 22 3.39 9.75 -15.32
CA LEU A 22 2.39 8.69 -15.53
C LEU A 22 2.68 7.85 -16.78
N VAL A 23 3.44 8.41 -17.73
CA VAL A 23 3.89 7.72 -18.94
C VAL A 23 5.23 7.04 -18.63
N PRO A 24 5.29 5.70 -18.68
CA PRO A 24 6.52 4.95 -18.42
C PRO A 24 7.66 5.37 -19.34
N GLN A 25 8.88 5.39 -18.81
CA GLN A 25 10.09 5.71 -19.57
C GLN A 25 10.97 4.46 -19.64
N GLY A 26 11.13 3.89 -20.83
CA GLY A 26 11.96 2.70 -21.03
C GLY A 26 11.38 1.41 -20.44
N ASP A 27 10.05 1.33 -20.35
CA ASP A 27 9.31 0.10 -20.03
C ASP A 27 8.14 -0.06 -21.02
N ASN A 28 8.24 -1.06 -21.90
CA ASN A 28 7.22 -1.36 -22.91
C ASN A 28 6.12 -2.30 -22.38
N SER A 29 6.25 -2.80 -21.15
CA SER A 29 5.27 -3.71 -20.53
C SER A 29 4.13 -2.97 -19.84
N LEU A 30 4.30 -1.67 -19.54
CA LEU A 30 3.32 -0.84 -18.85
C LEU A 30 2.72 0.20 -19.79
N LEU A 31 1.39 0.34 -19.77
CA LEU A 31 0.69 1.42 -20.45
C LEU A 31 0.81 2.74 -19.66
N LEU A 32 0.56 2.68 -18.35
CA LEU A 32 0.62 3.79 -17.41
C LEU A 32 1.22 3.30 -16.08
N ILE A 33 1.88 4.21 -15.36
CA ILE A 33 2.38 3.93 -14.01
C ILE A 33 1.22 3.73 -13.04
N ASN A 34 1.15 2.55 -12.44
CA ASN A 34 0.07 2.09 -11.56
C ASN A 34 0.50 1.85 -10.10
N SER A 35 1.81 1.94 -9.82
CA SER A 35 2.41 1.71 -8.51
C SER A 35 3.63 2.61 -8.30
N GLY A 36 4.04 2.77 -7.04
CA GLY A 36 5.24 3.51 -6.65
C GLY A 36 6.54 2.87 -7.14
N MET A 37 6.59 1.53 -7.21
CA MET A 37 7.80 0.79 -7.60
C MET A 37 8.07 0.76 -9.10
N ALA A 38 7.05 0.92 -9.95
CA ALA A 38 7.16 0.70 -11.39
C ALA A 38 8.29 1.53 -12.05
N PRO A 39 8.46 2.84 -11.75
CA PRO A 39 9.58 3.63 -12.29
C PRO A 39 10.97 3.19 -11.79
N MET A 40 11.01 2.42 -10.70
CA MET A 40 12.22 2.01 -9.98
C MET A 40 12.56 0.53 -10.17
N LYS A 41 11.85 -0.18 -11.05
CA LYS A 41 12.03 -1.62 -11.33
C LYS A 41 13.50 -2.03 -11.51
N LYS A 42 14.28 -1.23 -12.24
CA LYS A 42 15.70 -1.47 -12.50
C LYS A 42 16.61 -1.36 -11.27
N TYR A 43 16.17 -0.65 -10.24
CA TYR A 43 16.87 -0.59 -8.95
C TYR A 43 16.64 -1.87 -8.16
N PHE A 44 15.42 -2.43 -8.20
CA PHE A 44 15.10 -3.71 -7.57
C PHE A 44 15.86 -4.88 -8.20
N THR A 45 16.00 -4.90 -9.53
CA THR A 45 16.76 -5.95 -10.25
C THR A 45 18.28 -5.77 -10.15
N GLY A 46 18.76 -4.60 -9.70
CA GLY A 46 20.17 -4.27 -9.61
C GLY A 46 20.82 -3.97 -10.97
N GLU A 47 20.02 -3.73 -12.02
CA GLU A 47 20.52 -3.30 -13.33
C GLU A 47 21.07 -1.86 -13.29
N VAL A 48 20.50 -1.02 -12.43
CA VAL A 48 20.92 0.37 -12.25
C VAL A 48 21.14 0.64 -10.77
N THR A 49 22.23 1.33 -10.44
CA THR A 49 22.48 1.77 -9.07
C THR A 49 21.51 2.89 -8.69
N PRO A 50 20.74 2.75 -7.59
CA PRO A 50 19.83 3.81 -7.16
C PRO A 50 20.61 5.02 -6.61
N PRO A 51 20.05 6.23 -6.65
CA PRO A 51 20.69 7.42 -6.09
C PRO A 51 20.90 7.33 -4.56
N ARG A 52 20.11 6.48 -3.90
CA ARG A 52 20.28 6.07 -2.51
C ARG A 52 19.66 4.69 -2.32
N THR A 53 20.22 3.89 -1.41
CA THR A 53 19.69 2.56 -1.05
C THR A 53 18.32 2.60 -0.37
N ARG A 54 17.90 3.79 0.11
CA ARG A 54 16.61 4.06 0.73
C ARG A 54 15.94 5.26 0.06
N VAL A 55 14.70 5.10 -0.41
CA VAL A 55 13.95 6.15 -1.11
C VAL A 55 12.51 6.24 -0.60
N THR A 56 11.92 7.44 -0.58
CA THR A 56 10.49 7.62 -0.34
C THR A 56 9.85 8.51 -1.40
N THR A 57 8.61 8.21 -1.79
CA THR A 57 7.86 8.96 -2.80
C THR A 57 6.38 9.07 -2.44
N CYS A 58 5.71 10.02 -3.11
CA CYS A 58 4.26 10.06 -3.22
C CYS A 58 3.94 9.99 -4.72
N GLN A 59 3.80 8.78 -5.25
CA GLN A 59 3.65 8.53 -6.68
C GLN A 59 2.20 8.73 -7.10
N LYS A 60 1.99 9.50 -8.18
CA LYS A 60 0.71 9.53 -8.89
C LYS A 60 0.55 8.24 -9.68
N CYS A 61 -0.56 7.54 -9.49
CA CYS A 61 -0.84 6.26 -10.12
C CYS A 61 -2.13 6.33 -10.92
N ILE A 62 -2.17 5.59 -12.05
CA ILE A 62 -3.40 5.29 -12.76
C ILE A 62 -3.59 3.77 -12.84
N ARG A 63 -4.74 3.28 -12.38
CA ARG A 63 -5.19 1.90 -12.57
C ARG A 63 -6.42 1.88 -13.46
N THR A 64 -6.23 1.45 -14.70
CA THR A 64 -7.33 1.25 -15.66
C THR A 64 -8.16 -0.01 -15.42
N PRO A 65 -7.62 -1.12 -14.86
CA PRO A 65 -8.47 -2.28 -14.55
C PRO A 65 -9.57 -1.98 -13.54
N ASP A 66 -9.35 -1.01 -12.64
CA ASP A 66 -10.29 -0.60 -11.60
C ASP A 66 -11.45 0.27 -12.14
N ILE A 67 -11.44 0.63 -13.43
CA ILE A 67 -12.40 1.59 -14.01
C ILE A 67 -13.85 1.15 -13.83
N GLU A 68 -14.13 -0.15 -13.94
CA GLU A 68 -15.46 -0.71 -13.78
C GLU A 68 -15.97 -0.67 -12.34
N GLN A 69 -15.09 -0.50 -11.36
CA GLN A 69 -15.44 -0.41 -9.94
C GLN A 69 -15.67 1.03 -9.47
N VAL A 70 -15.25 2.03 -10.27
CA VAL A 70 -15.40 3.44 -9.95
C VAL A 70 -16.87 3.82 -9.90
N GLY A 71 -17.30 4.32 -8.74
CA GLY A 71 -18.70 4.70 -8.49
C GLY A 71 -19.61 3.54 -8.04
N LYS A 72 -19.15 2.29 -8.12
CA LYS A 72 -19.82 1.11 -7.52
C LYS A 72 -19.37 0.88 -6.09
N THR A 73 -18.07 1.00 -5.86
CA THR A 73 -17.46 0.82 -4.55
C THR A 73 -16.99 2.15 -4.00
N ASP A 74 -16.82 2.17 -2.69
CA ASP A 74 -16.32 3.33 -1.97
C ASP A 74 -14.80 3.46 -2.13
N ARG A 75 -14.04 2.39 -2.38
CA ARG A 75 -12.56 2.36 -2.26
C ARG A 75 -11.76 2.44 -3.56
N HIS A 76 -12.39 2.44 -4.73
CA HIS A 76 -11.71 2.41 -6.03
C HIS A 76 -11.78 3.74 -6.77
N GLY A 77 -10.63 4.16 -7.32
CA GLY A 77 -10.49 5.30 -8.22
C GLY A 77 -9.50 4.95 -9.33
N THR A 78 -9.65 5.57 -10.50
CA THR A 78 -8.69 5.37 -11.60
C THR A 78 -7.38 6.09 -11.33
N PHE A 79 -7.43 7.31 -10.79
CA PHE A 79 -6.26 8.07 -10.34
C PHE A 79 -6.20 8.09 -8.81
N PHE A 80 -5.00 7.87 -8.27
CA PHE A 80 -4.76 7.97 -6.84
C PHE A 80 -3.28 8.25 -6.56
N GLU A 81 -2.95 8.64 -5.32
CA GLU A 81 -1.58 8.82 -4.87
C GLU A 81 -1.15 7.69 -3.95
N MET A 82 -0.03 7.06 -4.29
CA MET A 82 0.59 6.00 -3.52
C MET A 82 1.82 6.55 -2.76
N LEU A 83 1.73 6.56 -1.44
CA LEU A 83 2.84 6.84 -0.54
C LEU A 83 3.69 5.58 -0.41
N GLY A 84 4.97 5.65 -0.72
CA GLY A 84 5.86 4.50 -0.68
C GLY A 84 7.22 4.79 -0.08
N ASN A 85 7.78 3.81 0.62
CA ASN A 85 9.16 3.76 1.06
C ASN A 85 9.81 2.48 0.53
N PHE A 86 11.03 2.62 0.02
CA PHE A 86 11.70 1.59 -0.76
C PHE A 86 13.08 1.32 -0.18
N SER A 87 13.44 0.03 -0.10
CA SER A 87 14.77 -0.46 0.27
C SER A 87 15.35 -1.22 -0.91
N PHE A 88 16.54 -0.84 -1.34
CA PHE A 88 17.29 -1.52 -2.39
C PHE A 88 18.50 -2.21 -1.77
N GLY A 89 18.32 -3.46 -1.30
CA GLY A 89 19.39 -4.23 -0.63
C GLY A 89 19.89 -3.64 0.69
N ASP A 90 19.06 -2.88 1.42
CA ASP A 90 19.45 -2.19 2.67
C ASP A 90 18.81 -2.83 3.91
N TYR A 91 17.57 -2.45 4.23
CA TYR A 91 16.77 -3.06 5.30
C TYR A 91 15.69 -3.98 4.73
N PHE A 92 15.09 -4.82 5.57
CA PHE A 92 14.08 -5.80 5.15
C PHE A 92 12.87 -5.82 6.10
N LYS A 93 12.30 -7.01 6.37
CA LYS A 93 11.02 -7.17 7.10
C LYS A 93 10.99 -6.47 8.47
N LYS A 94 12.07 -6.60 9.25
CA LYS A 94 12.12 -6.09 10.63
C LYS A 94 11.92 -4.58 10.68
N GLU A 95 12.73 -3.83 9.94
CA GLU A 95 12.65 -2.37 9.91
C GLU A 95 11.41 -1.88 9.14
N ALA A 96 11.05 -2.55 8.04
CA ALA A 96 9.89 -2.16 7.23
C ALA A 96 8.60 -2.19 8.04
N THR A 97 8.34 -3.31 8.72
CA THR A 97 7.14 -3.46 9.56
C THR A 97 7.19 -2.57 10.81
N ALA A 98 8.36 -2.41 11.44
CA ALA A 98 8.53 -1.52 12.58
C ALA A 98 8.18 -0.06 12.23
N TRP A 99 8.70 0.46 11.12
CA TRP A 99 8.44 1.84 10.70
C TRP A 99 7.01 2.03 10.20
N ALA A 100 6.42 1.03 9.53
CA ALA A 100 5.01 1.07 9.17
C ALA A 100 4.12 1.15 10.42
N TRP A 101 4.41 0.31 11.43
CA TRP A 101 3.69 0.31 12.70
C TRP A 101 3.90 1.60 13.50
N GLU A 102 5.13 2.10 13.59
CA GLU A 102 5.47 3.37 14.24
C GLU A 102 4.72 4.54 13.59
N PHE A 103 4.66 4.58 12.25
CA PHE A 103 3.93 5.63 11.55
C PHE A 103 2.43 5.59 11.88
N CYS A 104 1.81 4.41 11.81
CA CYS A 104 0.39 4.24 12.13
C CYS A 104 0.07 4.60 13.59
N THR A 105 0.84 4.07 14.54
CA THR A 105 0.48 4.12 15.97
C THR A 105 1.04 5.34 16.70
N LYS A 106 2.21 5.85 16.31
CA LYS A 106 2.89 6.95 17.01
C LYS A 106 2.83 8.27 16.25
N VAL A 107 2.87 8.27 14.92
CA VAL A 107 2.83 9.51 14.11
C VAL A 107 1.40 9.91 13.76
N LEU A 108 0.59 8.92 13.38
CA LEU A 108 -0.83 9.13 13.05
C LEU A 108 -1.75 8.91 14.25
N GLU A 109 -1.23 8.33 15.34
CA GLU A 109 -1.97 8.06 16.58
C GLU A 109 -3.26 7.27 16.32
N MET A 110 -3.18 6.29 15.40
CA MET A 110 -4.30 5.42 15.10
C MET A 110 -4.54 4.45 16.26
N PRO A 111 -5.81 4.17 16.60
CA PRO A 111 -6.15 3.21 17.63
C PRO A 111 -5.65 1.80 17.24
N GLU A 112 -4.74 1.25 18.05
CA GLU A 112 -4.11 -0.05 17.81
C GLU A 112 -5.14 -1.20 17.74
N ASP A 113 -6.22 -1.10 18.53
CA ASP A 113 -7.36 -2.04 18.54
C ASP A 113 -8.18 -2.04 17.24
N LYS A 114 -7.94 -1.10 16.33
CA LYS A 114 -8.58 -1.07 15.00
C LYS A 114 -7.65 -1.44 13.86
N LEU A 115 -6.37 -1.65 14.16
CA LEU A 115 -5.39 -2.05 13.17
C LEU A 115 -5.31 -3.56 13.14
N TYR A 116 -5.38 -4.09 11.92
CA TYR A 116 -5.22 -5.51 11.63
C TYR A 116 -4.09 -5.67 10.63
N VAL A 117 -3.40 -6.80 10.69
CA VAL A 117 -2.30 -7.13 9.80
C VAL A 117 -2.62 -8.42 9.06
N THR A 118 -2.34 -8.47 7.77
CA THR A 118 -2.31 -9.72 7.02
C THR A 118 -0.88 -10.12 6.69
N ILE A 119 -0.63 -11.41 6.59
CA ILE A 119 0.66 -11.98 6.19
C ILE A 119 0.44 -13.14 5.22
N TYR A 120 1.42 -13.40 4.38
CA TYR A 120 1.42 -14.59 3.53
C TYR A 120 1.37 -15.86 4.40
N GLN A 121 0.52 -16.81 4.01
CA GLN A 121 0.23 -18.01 4.80
C GLN A 121 1.47 -18.78 5.28
N ASP A 122 2.54 -18.79 4.47
CA ASP A 122 3.78 -19.51 4.75
C ASP A 122 4.91 -18.60 5.31
N ASP A 123 4.62 -17.32 5.63
CA ASP A 123 5.61 -16.35 6.12
C ASP A 123 5.61 -16.26 7.66
N ASP A 124 6.12 -17.30 8.31
CA ASP A 124 6.26 -17.36 9.77
C ASP A 124 7.21 -16.28 10.32
N GLU A 125 8.21 -15.86 9.53
CA GLU A 125 9.11 -14.77 9.91
C GLU A 125 8.33 -13.46 10.10
N ALA A 126 7.41 -13.14 9.20
CA ALA A 126 6.56 -11.96 9.33
C ALA A 126 5.65 -12.06 10.56
N PHE A 127 5.07 -13.24 10.84
CA PHE A 127 4.27 -13.45 12.05
C PHE A 127 5.05 -13.18 13.33
N GLU A 128 6.27 -13.71 13.43
CA GLU A 128 7.13 -13.51 14.59
C GLU A 128 7.54 -12.04 14.77
N ILE A 129 7.86 -11.35 13.67
CA ILE A 129 8.21 -9.92 13.72
C ILE A 129 7.01 -9.11 14.22
N TRP A 130 5.83 -9.31 13.67
CA TRP A 130 4.64 -8.56 14.07
C TRP A 130 4.27 -8.78 15.54
N THR A 131 4.31 -10.03 16.01
CA THR A 131 3.94 -10.36 17.39
C THR A 131 5.03 -10.00 18.41
N LYS A 132 6.28 -10.42 18.19
CA LYS A 132 7.36 -10.30 19.17
C LYS A 132 8.04 -8.93 19.14
N GLN A 133 8.22 -8.35 17.95
CA GLN A 133 8.94 -7.07 17.80
C GLN A 133 7.98 -5.88 17.86
N ASN A 134 6.89 -5.93 17.10
CA ASN A 134 5.97 -4.79 16.97
C ASN A 134 4.83 -4.81 18.01
N GLY A 135 4.65 -5.94 18.71
CA GLY A 135 3.68 -6.09 19.79
C GLY A 135 2.22 -6.21 19.32
N VAL A 136 1.98 -6.60 18.06
CA VAL A 136 0.63 -6.81 17.54
C VAL A 136 0.04 -8.07 18.18
N ASP A 137 -1.19 -7.96 18.69
CA ASP A 137 -1.91 -9.09 19.24
C ASP A 137 -2.09 -10.16 18.14
N PRO A 138 -1.75 -11.44 18.39
CA PRO A 138 -1.93 -12.51 17.41
C PRO A 138 -3.35 -12.62 16.83
N SER A 139 -4.38 -12.23 17.59
CA SER A 139 -5.78 -12.21 17.12
C SER A 139 -6.07 -11.13 16.08
N HIS A 140 -5.17 -10.15 15.92
CA HIS A 140 -5.23 -9.10 14.90
C HIS A 140 -4.39 -9.44 13.66
N ILE A 141 -3.82 -10.64 13.60
CA ILE A 141 -3.02 -11.11 12.47
C ILE A 141 -3.77 -12.22 11.73
N VAL A 142 -3.99 -12.02 10.43
CA VAL A 142 -4.65 -12.98 9.55
C VAL A 142 -3.67 -13.51 8.51
N ARG A 143 -3.65 -14.82 8.31
CA ARG A 143 -2.87 -15.47 7.25
C ARG A 143 -3.73 -15.59 6.00
N LEU A 144 -3.30 -15.02 4.88
CA LEU A 144 -3.99 -15.15 3.59
C LEU A 144 -3.09 -15.80 2.54
N GLY A 145 -3.73 -16.31 1.49
CA GLY A 145 -3.07 -17.02 0.41
C GLY A 145 -2.36 -16.11 -0.58
N LYS A 146 -2.00 -16.69 -1.73
CA LYS A 146 -1.28 -16.00 -2.81
C LYS A 146 -2.07 -14.83 -3.40
N GLU A 147 -3.40 -14.95 -3.46
CA GLU A 147 -4.27 -13.94 -4.07
C GLU A 147 -4.18 -12.57 -3.36
N ASP A 148 -4.01 -12.58 -2.03
CA ASP A 148 -3.96 -11.35 -1.21
C ASP A 148 -2.54 -10.99 -0.79
N ASN A 149 -1.75 -11.96 -0.30
CA ASN A 149 -0.47 -11.70 0.35
C ASN A 149 0.76 -12.10 -0.48
N PHE A 150 0.61 -12.24 -1.80
CA PHE A 150 1.74 -12.34 -2.71
C PHE A 150 1.63 -11.30 -3.81
N TRP A 151 2.50 -10.29 -3.74
CA TRP A 151 2.43 -9.17 -4.67
C TRP A 151 3.27 -9.47 -5.92
N GLU A 152 2.60 -9.55 -7.07
CA GLU A 152 3.22 -9.63 -8.38
C GLU A 152 2.47 -8.77 -9.39
N HIS A 153 3.22 -8.04 -10.24
CA HIS A 153 2.64 -7.22 -11.29
C HIS A 153 3.32 -7.49 -12.63
N GLY A 154 2.72 -8.39 -13.40
CA GLY A 154 3.30 -8.87 -14.66
C GLY A 154 4.68 -9.48 -14.45
N SER A 155 5.57 -9.31 -15.42
CA SER A 155 6.97 -9.73 -15.28
C SER A 155 7.74 -8.72 -14.43
N GLY A 156 8.57 -9.19 -13.50
CA GLY A 156 9.42 -8.33 -12.68
C GLY A 156 9.54 -8.73 -11.20
N PRO A 157 10.14 -7.84 -10.39
CA PRO A 157 10.29 -8.02 -8.95
C PRO A 157 8.94 -8.27 -8.25
N CYS A 158 8.90 -9.30 -7.42
CA CYS A 158 7.71 -9.76 -6.69
C CYS A 158 8.11 -10.43 -5.37
N GLY A 159 7.12 -10.76 -4.54
CA GLY A 159 7.36 -11.48 -3.28
C GLY A 159 6.15 -11.54 -2.36
N PRO A 160 6.27 -12.27 -1.25
CA PRO A 160 5.27 -12.26 -0.19
C PRO A 160 5.14 -10.84 0.38
N CYS A 161 3.95 -10.49 0.86
CA CYS A 161 3.71 -9.19 1.44
C CYS A 161 2.91 -9.28 2.73
N SER A 162 2.93 -8.18 3.49
CA SER A 162 2.16 -8.00 4.70
C SER A 162 1.43 -6.67 4.64
N GLU A 163 0.11 -6.71 4.77
CA GLU A 163 -0.75 -5.54 4.60
C GLU A 163 -1.33 -5.10 5.93
N ILE A 164 -1.61 -3.80 6.05
CA ILE A 164 -2.23 -3.18 7.20
C ILE A 164 -3.64 -2.74 6.82
N TYR A 165 -4.59 -3.21 7.62
CA TYR A 165 -6.02 -2.94 7.51
C TYR A 165 -6.49 -2.08 8.66
N PHE A 166 -7.55 -1.31 8.40
CA PHE A 166 -8.28 -0.56 9.43
C PHE A 166 -9.72 -1.04 9.54
N ASP A 167 -10.16 -1.42 10.75
CA ASP A 167 -11.55 -1.74 11.05
C ASP A 167 -12.39 -0.46 11.20
N ARG A 168 -13.25 -0.20 10.21
CA ARG A 168 -14.21 0.91 10.22
C ARG A 168 -15.41 0.68 11.13
N GLY A 169 -15.58 -0.54 11.64
CA GLY A 169 -16.63 -0.99 12.54
C GLY A 169 -17.72 -1.80 11.86
N GLU A 170 -18.44 -2.58 12.67
CA GLU A 170 -19.44 -3.58 12.24
C GLU A 170 -20.52 -3.05 11.27
N LYS A 171 -20.87 -1.76 11.35
CA LYS A 171 -21.87 -1.14 10.45
C LYS A 171 -21.50 -1.19 8.95
N TYR A 172 -20.22 -1.44 8.64
CA TYR A 172 -19.74 -1.61 7.27
C TYR A 172 -19.47 -3.08 6.91
N GLY A 173 -19.75 -4.01 7.83
CA GLY A 173 -19.57 -5.44 7.63
C GLY A 173 -20.66 -6.05 6.76
N CYS A 174 -20.37 -7.20 6.17
CA CYS A 174 -21.32 -7.97 5.36
C CYS A 174 -22.26 -8.87 6.19
N GLY A 175 -22.12 -8.87 7.52
CA GLY A 175 -22.90 -9.74 8.42
C GLY A 175 -22.47 -11.21 8.42
N SER A 176 -21.47 -11.59 7.62
CA SER A 176 -20.86 -12.93 7.68
C SER A 176 -20.13 -13.13 9.01
N PRO A 177 -20.21 -14.33 9.63
CA PRO A 177 -19.38 -14.66 10.79
C PRO A 177 -17.87 -14.59 10.48
N ASP A 178 -17.49 -14.80 9.22
CA ASP A 178 -16.09 -14.75 8.75
C ASP A 178 -15.69 -13.35 8.24
N CYS A 179 -16.41 -12.29 8.63
CA CYS A 179 -16.10 -10.92 8.24
C CYS A 179 -14.78 -10.47 8.90
N GLY A 180 -13.70 -10.47 8.12
CA GLY A 180 -12.34 -10.10 8.54
C GLY A 180 -11.52 -9.41 7.43
N PRO A 181 -10.24 -9.09 7.70
CA PRO A 181 -9.27 -8.74 6.66
C PRO A 181 -9.26 -9.77 5.51
N GLY A 182 -9.15 -9.31 4.26
CA GLY A 182 -9.33 -10.14 3.05
C GLY A 182 -10.78 -10.28 2.57
N CYS A 183 -11.76 -9.79 3.34
CA CYS A 183 -13.15 -9.76 2.88
C CYS A 183 -13.41 -8.59 1.91
N GLU A 184 -14.20 -8.83 0.86
CA GLU A 184 -14.59 -7.80 -0.12
C GLU A 184 -15.52 -6.69 0.42
N CYS A 185 -15.97 -6.80 1.66
CA CYS A 185 -16.80 -5.78 2.30
C CYS A 185 -16.02 -4.49 2.62
N ASP A 186 -16.73 -3.45 3.06
CA ASP A 186 -16.12 -2.14 3.33
C ASP A 186 -15.74 -1.92 4.81
N ARG A 187 -15.76 -2.98 5.63
CA ARG A 187 -15.39 -2.93 7.06
C ARG A 187 -13.89 -2.83 7.26
N TYR A 188 -13.15 -3.82 6.77
CA TYR A 188 -11.69 -3.87 6.88
C TYR A 188 -11.09 -3.29 5.62
N VAL A 189 -10.55 -2.09 5.72
CA VAL A 189 -9.95 -1.40 4.57
C VAL A 189 -8.44 -1.58 4.60
N GLU A 190 -7.93 -2.32 3.63
CA GLU A 190 -6.49 -2.35 3.30
C GLU A 190 -6.07 -0.93 2.93
N PHE A 191 -5.07 -0.38 3.61
CA PHE A 191 -4.58 0.95 3.27
C PHE A 191 -3.08 0.99 3.02
N TRP A 192 -2.30 0.02 3.50
CA TRP A 192 -0.85 -0.01 3.32
C TRP A 192 -0.34 -1.44 3.14
N ASN A 193 0.28 -1.72 2.00
CA ASN A 193 0.93 -3.00 1.70
C ASN A 193 2.46 -2.88 1.83
N ASN A 194 3.10 -3.81 2.54
CA ASN A 194 4.55 -3.98 2.65
C ASN A 194 5.00 -5.25 1.91
N VAL A 195 5.56 -5.07 0.73
CA VAL A 195 6.03 -6.15 -0.14
C VAL A 195 7.50 -6.47 0.15
N PHE A 196 7.75 -7.73 0.48
CA PHE A 196 9.07 -8.29 0.77
C PHE A 196 9.65 -8.86 -0.53
N SER A 197 10.01 -7.96 -1.44
CA SER A 197 10.46 -8.33 -2.79
C SER A 197 11.76 -9.14 -2.74
N GLN A 198 11.67 -10.40 -3.18
CA GLN A 198 12.77 -11.36 -3.14
C GLN A 198 12.84 -12.26 -4.38
N PHE A 199 11.82 -12.21 -5.25
CA PHE A 199 11.77 -12.98 -6.49
C PHE A 199 11.59 -12.07 -7.70
N ASN A 200 11.87 -12.60 -8.88
CA ASN A 200 11.57 -12.01 -10.17
C ASN A 200 10.71 -12.99 -10.98
N ASN A 201 9.50 -12.57 -11.34
CA ASN A 201 8.59 -13.34 -12.19
C ASN A 201 8.92 -13.08 -13.67
N ASP A 202 9.01 -14.13 -14.48
CA ASP A 202 9.24 -14.03 -15.93
C ASP A 202 7.98 -13.68 -16.74
N GLY A 203 6.82 -13.62 -16.10
CA GLY A 203 5.51 -13.40 -16.70
C GLY A 203 4.75 -14.69 -17.06
N ASN A 204 5.39 -15.86 -16.92
CA ASN A 204 4.80 -17.18 -17.17
C ASN A 204 4.63 -17.99 -15.87
N GLY A 205 4.77 -17.34 -14.71
CA GLY A 205 4.67 -17.99 -13.40
C GLY A 205 5.96 -18.69 -12.95
N ASN A 206 7.09 -18.42 -13.61
CA ASN A 206 8.40 -18.88 -13.12
C ASN A 206 9.06 -17.80 -12.27
N TYR A 207 9.61 -18.20 -11.13
CA TYR A 207 10.21 -17.29 -10.15
C TYR A 207 11.71 -17.57 -9.99
N THR A 208 12.53 -16.55 -10.17
CA THR A 208 13.96 -16.58 -9.85
C THR A 208 14.27 -15.69 -8.67
N GLU A 209 15.22 -16.05 -7.82
CA GLU A 209 15.62 -15.19 -6.71
C GLU A 209 16.32 -13.92 -7.20
N LEU A 210 15.96 -12.78 -6.61
CA LEU A 210 16.67 -11.52 -6.84
C LEU A 210 18.05 -11.57 -6.17
N LYS A 211 19.03 -10.89 -6.79
CA LYS A 211 20.39 -10.76 -6.22
C LYS A 211 20.42 -10.19 -4.81
N GLN A 212 19.43 -9.35 -4.49
CA GLN A 212 19.28 -8.70 -3.20
C GLN A 212 17.80 -8.68 -2.84
N LYS A 213 17.52 -8.80 -1.53
CA LYS A 213 16.18 -8.63 -0.98
C LYS A 213 15.87 -7.15 -0.85
N ASN A 214 14.65 -6.76 -1.20
CA ASN A 214 14.24 -5.37 -1.28
C ASN A 214 12.92 -5.17 -0.52
N ILE A 215 12.60 -3.90 -0.25
CA ILE A 215 11.29 -3.50 0.27
C ILE A 215 10.63 -2.59 -0.76
N ASP A 216 9.40 -2.92 -1.09
CA ASP A 216 8.45 -2.06 -1.79
C ASP A 216 7.24 -1.89 -0.88
N THR A 217 6.78 -0.65 -0.68
CA THR A 217 5.54 -0.43 0.06
C THR A 217 4.64 0.52 -0.72
N GLY A 218 3.34 0.31 -0.60
CA GLY A 218 2.34 1.22 -1.15
C GLY A 218 1.23 1.48 -0.15
N MET A 219 1.05 2.74 0.24
CA MET A 219 -0.08 3.21 1.03
C MET A 219 -0.94 4.17 0.21
N GLY A 220 -2.24 3.87 0.09
CA GLY A 220 -3.18 4.74 -0.61
C GLY A 220 -3.46 6.01 0.18
N LEU A 221 -3.04 7.18 -0.31
CA LEU A 221 -3.22 8.46 0.37
C LEU A 221 -4.70 8.77 0.62
N GLU A 222 -5.55 8.47 -0.35
CA GLU A 222 -7.00 8.71 -0.29
C GLU A 222 -7.67 7.79 0.73
N ARG A 223 -7.25 6.51 0.79
CA ARG A 223 -7.73 5.55 1.81
C ARG A 223 -7.33 6.02 3.20
N LEU A 224 -6.07 6.42 3.38
CA LEU A 224 -5.58 6.98 4.63
C LEU A 224 -6.36 8.24 5.05
N ALA A 225 -6.63 9.14 4.10
CA ALA A 225 -7.41 10.35 4.34
C ALA A 225 -8.83 10.03 4.82
N CYS A 226 -9.49 9.05 4.21
CA CYS A 226 -10.81 8.58 4.66
C CYS A 226 -10.80 8.02 6.08
N ILE A 227 -9.74 7.31 6.46
CA ILE A 227 -9.60 6.71 7.80
C ILE A 227 -9.42 7.81 8.87
N LEU A 228 -8.50 8.76 8.63
CA LEU A 228 -8.12 9.74 9.67
C LEU A 228 -9.07 10.93 9.77
N GLN A 229 -9.71 11.36 8.68
CA GLN A 229 -10.54 12.56 8.65
C GLN A 229 -11.99 12.30 9.13
N LYS A 230 -12.17 11.52 10.21
CA LYS A 230 -13.48 11.17 10.83
C LYS A 230 -14.55 12.24 10.55
N GLY A 231 -15.51 11.96 9.65
CA GLY A 231 -16.67 12.82 9.45
C GLY A 231 -16.73 13.70 8.21
N CYS A 232 -16.08 13.37 7.08
CA CYS A 232 -16.62 13.81 5.80
C CYS A 232 -17.90 12.99 5.47
N VAL A 233 -18.98 13.38 6.17
CA VAL A 233 -20.44 13.16 6.02
C VAL A 233 -20.93 11.87 5.34
N PRO A 234 -21.91 11.16 5.93
CA PRO A 234 -22.57 9.99 5.34
C PRO A 234 -23.37 10.40 4.10
N ALA A 235 -22.71 10.37 2.95
CA ALA A 235 -23.34 9.96 1.73
C ALA A 235 -22.55 8.74 1.27
N ARG A 236 -23.24 7.76 0.71
CA ARG A 236 -22.64 6.73 -0.15
C ARG A 236 -21.47 7.37 -0.94
N HIS A 237 -20.32 6.70 -1.06
CA HIS A 237 -19.10 7.13 -1.74
C HIS A 237 -18.04 7.85 -0.89
N TYR A 238 -16.79 7.32 -0.88
CA TYR A 238 -15.59 7.94 -0.30
C TYR A 238 -15.49 9.42 -0.63
N ARG A 239 -15.35 10.28 0.39
CA ARG A 239 -15.11 11.71 0.18
C ARG A 239 -14.01 12.20 1.13
N PRO A 240 -12.72 12.00 0.83
CA PRO A 240 -11.65 12.79 1.42
C PRO A 240 -11.90 14.28 1.19
N CYS A 241 -11.39 15.16 2.06
CA CYS A 241 -11.49 16.62 1.89
C CYS A 241 -11.08 17.10 0.48
N ALA A 242 -10.09 16.44 -0.15
CA ALA A 242 -9.65 16.75 -1.51
C ALA A 242 -10.72 16.51 -2.58
N LEU A 243 -11.49 15.42 -2.49
CA LEU A 243 -12.56 15.13 -3.44
C LEU A 243 -13.83 15.95 -3.16
N ARG A 244 -14.01 16.41 -1.92
CA ARG A 244 -15.14 17.28 -1.57
C ARG A 244 -15.14 18.58 -2.38
N HIS A 245 -13.99 19.24 -2.49
CA HIS A 245 -13.87 20.46 -3.29
C HIS A 245 -14.15 20.23 -4.78
N LEU A 246 -13.70 19.08 -5.32
CA LEU A 246 -13.97 18.70 -6.71
C LEU A 246 -15.47 18.46 -6.95
N TYR A 247 -16.14 17.81 -5.99
CA TYR A 247 -17.58 17.57 -6.04
C TYR A 247 -18.39 18.86 -5.91
N ASP A 248 -18.01 19.73 -4.97
CA ASP A 248 -18.64 21.04 -4.78
C ASP A 248 -18.47 21.91 -6.04
N TRP A 249 -17.28 21.89 -6.65
CA TRP A 249 -17.03 22.53 -7.94
C TRP A 249 -17.94 21.95 -9.03
N ARG A 250 -18.02 20.61 -9.16
CA ARG A 250 -18.93 19.98 -10.12
C ARG A 250 -20.36 20.42 -9.90
N ARG A 251 -20.88 20.37 -8.67
CA ARG A 251 -22.27 20.79 -8.37
C ARG A 251 -22.55 22.25 -8.71
N ARG A 252 -21.57 23.15 -8.52
CA ARG A 252 -21.71 24.57 -8.86
C ARG A 252 -21.66 24.84 -10.35
N ASN A 253 -21.06 23.95 -11.13
CA ASN A 253 -20.83 24.13 -12.57
C ASN A 253 -21.57 23.07 -13.42
N SER A 254 -22.46 22.28 -12.82
CA SER A 254 -23.37 21.40 -13.55
C SER A 254 -24.58 22.24 -13.93
N VAL A 255 -24.77 22.43 -15.24
CA VAL A 255 -25.96 23.06 -15.84
C VAL A 255 -27.17 22.17 -15.66
#